data_AF-A0A3B9QLB2-F1
#
_entry.id   AF-A0A3B9QLB2-F1
#
_cell.length_a   1.000
_cell.length_b   1.000
_cell.length_c   1.000
_cell.angle_alpha   90.00
_cell.angle_beta   90.00
_cell.angle_gamma   90.00
#
_symmetry.space_group_name_H-M   'P 1'
#
loop_
_entity.id
_entity.type
_entity.pdbx_description
1 polymer ?
#
loop_
_entity_poly.entity_id
_entity_poly.type
_entity_poly.pdbx_seq_one_letter_code
_entity_poly.pdbx_strand_id
1 'polypeptide(L)'
;MGEDKRVCTGIPGLDEALLGGFLPGRTYLVVGSPGTGKTILSVQWLRAGAARGERSLYITLAEPISELKRNLAGLGWDLRGIDLVDLSPQSRPEEAHFQEYRVFPPSEVEESAFWQGIWEAVEEHKPERLVLDPVTLLKDLSPDLYQFRRNLLRLVGFLNGRRITTVLVAEPGDVEEERTLALVGDGVIRLTRTVGPSRLTELRAVAVEKMRGSGYLPGLHPLRITSEGIVVFPHHVFPPSAQLPSKEGLGFGIPGLDELLDGGVGMGTATVIAGPAGVGKSTLGTRFMAEAARKGLPGVIYTFEEPPATVIARGQALGILDRDLLGSGRLKVMSISPLTLYPDEFLQLVRHEVEEEGRKAVMIDSLRGYSLAMEEYGSLVTHTHNLAAYLGGRGVTALWIAETERITGELSLTELGVSFVFDNALLLRYVEEKGQVIRAIGCLKKRTGKSSSEIRRLQITPQGLRVGGEPLHVPGFFTGIAPARETG
;
A
#
# COMPACT_ATOMS: atom_id res chain seq x y z
N MET A 1 3.34 22.96 -22.95
CA MET A 1 2.33 22.01 -23.45
C MET A 1 1.09 22.23 -22.61
N GLY A 2 -0.04 22.59 -23.23
CA GLY A 2 -1.27 22.88 -22.49
C GLY A 2 -1.68 21.67 -21.67
N GLU A 3 -1.88 21.86 -20.37
CA GLU A 3 -2.46 20.83 -19.49
C GLU A 3 -3.93 20.65 -19.87
N ASP A 4 -4.21 19.70 -20.76
CA ASP A 4 -5.54 19.10 -20.78
C ASP A 4 -5.75 18.46 -19.40
N LYS A 5 -6.64 19.07 -18.61
CA LYS A 5 -6.97 18.62 -17.26
C LYS A 5 -7.42 17.16 -17.34
N ARG A 6 -6.68 16.28 -16.66
CA ARG A 6 -6.96 14.84 -16.63
C ARG A 6 -8.37 14.54 -16.14
N VAL A 7 -8.94 13.47 -16.67
CA VAL A 7 -10.22 12.92 -16.25
C VAL A 7 -9.99 12.10 -14.97
N CYS A 8 -10.39 12.67 -13.84
CA CYS A 8 -10.33 12.03 -12.53
C CYS A 8 -11.14 10.73 -12.52
N THR A 9 -10.51 9.65 -12.07
CA THR A 9 -11.15 8.34 -11.99
C THR A 9 -12.21 8.30 -10.89
N GLY A 10 -12.02 9.06 -9.81
CA GLY A 10 -12.85 8.98 -8.59
C GLY A 10 -12.66 7.68 -7.81
N ILE A 11 -11.61 6.93 -8.13
CA ILE A 11 -11.22 5.71 -7.44
C ILE A 11 -10.05 6.09 -6.52
N PRO A 12 -10.20 6.02 -5.18
CA PRO A 12 -9.13 6.35 -4.25
C PRO A 12 -7.83 5.62 -4.60
N GLY A 13 -6.72 6.38 -4.66
CA GLY A 13 -5.38 5.90 -5.01
C GLY A 13 -5.14 5.67 -6.52
N LEU A 14 -6.16 5.35 -7.32
CA LEU A 14 -5.93 5.09 -8.76
C LEU A 14 -5.48 6.35 -9.50
N ASP A 15 -6.01 7.51 -9.14
CA ASP A 15 -5.56 8.78 -9.71
C ASP A 15 -4.09 9.04 -9.40
N GLU A 16 -3.59 8.69 -8.21
CA GLU A 16 -2.17 8.81 -7.87
C GLU A 16 -1.31 7.86 -8.72
N ALA A 17 -1.76 6.61 -8.91
CA ALA A 17 -1.10 5.65 -9.80
C ALA A 17 -1.04 6.14 -11.27
N LEU A 18 -2.07 6.88 -11.71
CA LEU A 18 -2.17 7.46 -13.06
C LEU A 18 -1.59 8.87 -13.18
N LEU A 19 -1.01 9.43 -12.12
CA LEU A 19 -0.50 10.81 -12.06
C LEU A 19 -1.57 11.87 -12.37
N GLY A 20 -2.78 11.69 -11.83
CA GLY A 20 -3.92 12.60 -11.88
C GLY A 20 -5.14 12.06 -12.65
N GLY A 21 -5.14 10.79 -13.06
CA GLY A 21 -6.24 10.16 -13.79
C GLY A 21 -5.98 9.99 -15.30
N PHE A 22 -7.04 9.71 -16.06
CA PHE A 22 -6.97 9.48 -17.50
C PHE A 22 -6.70 10.75 -18.29
N LEU A 23 -6.07 10.63 -19.46
CA LEU A 23 -6.01 11.72 -20.43
C LEU A 23 -7.36 11.79 -21.16
N PRO A 24 -7.95 12.99 -21.32
CA PRO A 24 -9.26 13.13 -21.93
C PRO A 24 -9.25 12.74 -23.41
N GLY A 25 -10.39 12.21 -23.89
CA GLY A 25 -10.62 11.89 -25.30
C GLY A 25 -9.79 10.71 -25.82
N ARG A 26 -9.41 9.80 -24.92
CA ARG A 26 -8.61 8.62 -25.23
C ARG A 26 -9.29 7.34 -24.79
N THR A 27 -8.80 6.24 -25.35
CA THR A 27 -9.33 4.89 -25.08
C THR A 27 -8.39 4.11 -24.18
N TYR A 28 -8.92 3.56 -23.09
CA TYR A 28 -8.22 2.78 -22.07
C TYR A 28 -8.75 1.36 -22.05
N LEU A 29 -7.87 0.40 -21.82
CA LEU A 29 -8.24 -1.00 -21.67
C LEU A 29 -8.15 -1.39 -20.19
N VAL A 30 -9.24 -1.95 -19.64
CA VAL A 30 -9.27 -2.55 -18.31
C VAL A 30 -9.31 -4.07 -18.48
N VAL A 31 -8.23 -4.72 -18.08
CA VAL A 31 -7.98 -6.15 -18.36
C VAL A 31 -7.97 -6.93 -17.05
N GLY A 32 -8.57 -8.10 -17.00
CA GLY A 32 -8.45 -8.97 -15.84
C GLY A 32 -9.35 -10.20 -15.90
N SER A 33 -9.00 -11.26 -15.17
CA SER A 33 -9.82 -12.47 -15.09
C SER A 33 -11.19 -12.21 -14.44
N PRO A 34 -12.16 -13.13 -14.51
CA PRO A 34 -13.41 -13.03 -13.76
C PRO A 34 -13.15 -12.82 -12.25
N GLY A 35 -13.94 -11.93 -11.63
CA GLY A 35 -13.84 -11.63 -10.19
C GLY A 35 -12.70 -10.71 -9.77
N THR A 36 -11.93 -10.11 -10.70
CA THR A 36 -10.87 -9.14 -10.35
C THR A 36 -11.38 -7.72 -10.06
N GLY A 37 -12.65 -7.41 -10.36
CA GLY A 37 -13.28 -6.11 -10.09
C GLY A 37 -13.42 -5.18 -11.30
N LYS A 38 -13.29 -5.69 -12.54
CA LYS A 38 -13.40 -4.89 -13.78
C LYS A 38 -14.66 -4.02 -13.84
N THR A 39 -15.84 -4.64 -13.69
CA THR A 39 -17.13 -3.94 -13.74
C THR A 39 -17.28 -2.92 -12.61
N ILE A 40 -16.79 -3.24 -11.41
CA ILE A 40 -16.80 -2.30 -10.27
C ILE A 40 -15.94 -1.07 -10.58
N LEU A 41 -14.73 -1.27 -11.12
CA LEU A 41 -13.84 -0.17 -11.54
C LEU A 41 -14.54 0.71 -12.58
N SER A 42 -15.08 0.11 -13.63
CA SER A 42 -15.73 0.82 -14.73
C SER A 42 -16.95 1.62 -14.27
N VAL A 43 -17.81 1.02 -13.45
CA VAL A 43 -19.00 1.69 -12.91
C VAL A 43 -18.62 2.80 -11.94
N GLN A 44 -17.66 2.58 -11.04
CA GLN A 44 -17.18 3.60 -10.11
C GLN A 44 -16.64 4.82 -10.86
N TRP A 45 -15.93 4.59 -11.96
CA TRP A 45 -15.45 5.66 -12.83
C TRP A 45 -16.57 6.47 -13.50
N LEU A 46 -17.62 5.81 -14.01
CA LEU A 46 -18.78 6.49 -14.57
C LEU A 46 -19.58 7.26 -13.51
N ARG A 47 -19.77 6.69 -12.31
CA ARG A 47 -20.43 7.36 -11.17
C ARG A 47 -19.68 8.63 -10.77
N ALA A 48 -18.36 8.58 -10.76
CA ALA A 48 -17.53 9.74 -10.48
C ALA A 48 -17.67 10.85 -11.55
N GLY A 49 -17.96 10.49 -12.80
CA GLY A 49 -18.29 11.44 -13.88
C GLY A 49 -19.69 12.02 -13.73
N ALA A 50 -20.68 11.16 -13.50
CA ALA A 50 -22.07 11.56 -13.30
C ALA A 50 -22.22 12.53 -12.11
N ALA A 51 -21.51 12.28 -11.01
CA ALA A 51 -21.47 13.17 -9.85
C ALA A 51 -20.87 14.56 -10.16
N ARG A 52 -20.11 14.70 -11.26
CA ARG A 52 -19.55 15.96 -11.77
C ARG A 52 -20.38 16.58 -12.89
N GLY A 53 -21.52 15.98 -13.23
CA GLY A 53 -22.39 16.43 -14.32
C GLY A 53 -21.91 16.02 -15.71
N GLU A 54 -20.94 15.13 -15.82
CA GLU A 54 -20.46 14.60 -17.10
C GLU A 54 -21.42 13.52 -17.62
N ARG A 55 -21.72 13.52 -18.93
CA ARG A 55 -22.56 12.49 -19.54
C ARG A 55 -21.83 11.15 -19.57
N SER A 56 -22.34 10.17 -18.84
CA SER A 56 -21.74 8.85 -18.68
C SER A 56 -22.61 7.78 -19.33
N LEU A 57 -22.02 6.99 -20.23
CA LEU A 57 -22.70 5.88 -20.91
C LEU A 57 -22.02 4.55 -20.57
N TYR A 58 -22.82 3.56 -20.19
CA TYR A 58 -22.40 2.17 -20.03
C TYR A 58 -23.11 1.31 -21.08
N ILE A 59 -22.33 0.64 -21.94
CA ILE A 59 -22.84 -0.33 -22.92
C ILE A 59 -22.41 -1.72 -22.46
N THR A 60 -23.38 -2.58 -22.17
CA THR A 60 -23.13 -4.00 -21.91
C THR A 60 -23.36 -4.84 -23.15
N LEU A 61 -22.45 -5.78 -23.39
CA LEU A 61 -22.56 -6.77 -24.48
C LEU A 61 -22.89 -8.17 -23.96
N ALA A 62 -22.67 -8.45 -22.68
CA ALA A 62 -22.81 -9.80 -22.13
C ALA A 62 -23.83 -9.88 -20.98
N GLU A 63 -23.65 -9.07 -19.92
CA GLU A 63 -24.50 -9.14 -18.71
C GLU A 63 -25.72 -8.21 -18.88
N PRO A 64 -26.97 -8.70 -18.70
CA PRO A 64 -28.15 -7.84 -18.77
C PRO A 64 -28.11 -6.71 -17.74
N ILE A 65 -28.67 -5.53 -18.08
CA ILE A 65 -28.69 -4.38 -17.16
C ILE A 65 -29.37 -4.71 -15.81
N SER A 66 -30.36 -5.60 -15.83
CA SER A 66 -31.08 -6.02 -14.62
C SER A 66 -30.18 -6.77 -13.62
N GLU A 67 -29.23 -7.58 -14.10
CA GLU A 67 -28.24 -8.27 -13.28
C GLU A 67 -27.19 -7.30 -12.75
N LEU A 68 -26.68 -6.41 -13.62
CA LEU A 68 -25.75 -5.35 -13.23
C LEU A 68 -26.33 -4.51 -12.08
N LYS A 69 -27.58 -4.06 -12.20
CA LYS A 69 -28.28 -3.29 -11.15
C LYS A 69 -28.39 -4.09 -9.84
N ARG A 70 -28.70 -5.39 -9.90
CA ARG A 70 -28.81 -6.27 -8.73
C ARG A 70 -27.46 -6.42 -8.02
N ASN A 71 -26.40 -6.66 -8.78
CA ASN A 71 -25.05 -6.85 -8.27
C ASN A 71 -24.54 -5.58 -7.58
N LEU A 72 -24.78 -4.41 -8.18
CA LEU A 72 -24.36 -3.12 -7.62
C LEU A 72 -25.23 -2.66 -6.44
N ALA A 73 -26.51 -3.05 -6.40
CA ALA A 73 -27.36 -2.79 -5.24
C ALA A 73 -26.82 -3.49 -3.98
N GLY A 74 -26.13 -4.63 -4.12
CA GLY A 74 -25.42 -5.29 -3.02
C GLY A 74 -24.28 -4.46 -2.41
N LEU A 75 -23.75 -3.48 -3.15
CA LEU A 75 -22.77 -2.49 -2.68
C LEU A 75 -23.45 -1.18 -2.22
N GLY A 76 -24.78 -1.11 -2.21
CA GLY A 76 -25.52 0.11 -1.91
C GLY A 76 -25.44 1.17 -3.02
N TRP A 77 -25.07 0.78 -4.24
CA TRP A 77 -24.88 1.72 -5.35
C TRP A 77 -26.11 1.82 -6.23
N ASP A 78 -26.46 3.05 -6.60
CA ASP A 78 -27.36 3.34 -7.70
C ASP A 78 -26.58 3.84 -8.93
N LEU A 79 -27.20 3.66 -10.10
CA LEU A 79 -26.68 4.07 -11.41
C LEU A 79 -27.29 5.41 -11.87
N ARG A 80 -27.70 6.29 -10.95
CA ARG A 80 -28.30 7.57 -11.33
C ARG A 80 -27.30 8.43 -12.11
N GLY A 81 -27.77 9.07 -13.17
CA GLY A 81 -26.95 9.91 -14.04
C GLY A 81 -26.03 9.14 -14.99
N ILE A 82 -26.22 7.82 -15.11
CA ILE A 82 -25.53 6.98 -16.09
C ILE A 82 -26.57 6.44 -17.06
N ASP A 83 -26.38 6.72 -18.35
CA ASP A 83 -27.14 6.10 -19.43
C ASP A 83 -26.69 4.65 -19.59
N LEU A 84 -27.64 3.72 -19.71
CA LEU A 84 -27.37 2.28 -19.77
C LEU A 84 -27.98 1.72 -21.04
N VAL A 85 -27.16 1.10 -21.88
CA VAL A 85 -27.60 0.45 -23.12
C VAL A 85 -27.24 -1.03 -23.05
N ASP A 86 -28.25 -1.87 -23.25
CA ASP A 86 -28.13 -3.33 -23.26
C ASP A 86 -28.13 -3.84 -24.69
N LEU A 87 -26.98 -4.32 -25.15
CA LEU A 87 -26.87 -4.98 -26.45
C LEU A 87 -26.68 -6.49 -26.27
N SER A 88 -26.85 -7.03 -25.06
CA SER A 88 -26.70 -8.46 -24.81
C SER A 88 -27.75 -9.27 -25.59
N PRO A 89 -27.43 -10.51 -26.01
CA PRO A 89 -28.36 -11.35 -26.78
C PRO A 89 -29.70 -11.58 -26.10
N GLN A 90 -29.74 -11.58 -24.75
CA GLN A 90 -30.92 -11.89 -23.94
C GLN A 90 -31.94 -10.75 -23.89
N SER A 91 -31.52 -9.52 -24.16
CA SER A 91 -32.36 -8.32 -24.07
C SER A 91 -33.03 -7.96 -25.41
N ARG A 92 -32.79 -8.75 -26.46
CA ARG A 92 -33.46 -8.57 -27.75
C ARG A 92 -34.85 -9.24 -27.72
N PRO A 93 -35.92 -8.54 -28.12
CA PRO A 93 -37.23 -9.16 -28.34
C PRO A 93 -37.12 -10.33 -29.33
N GLU A 94 -37.93 -11.38 -29.13
CA GLU A 94 -38.03 -12.57 -30.00
C GLU A 94 -38.29 -12.24 -31.49
N GLU A 95 -38.60 -10.99 -31.82
CA GLU A 95 -38.86 -10.47 -33.16
C GLU A 95 -37.58 -10.34 -34.03
N ALA A 96 -36.39 -10.57 -33.49
CA ALA A 96 -35.15 -10.65 -34.26
C ALA A 96 -34.94 -12.03 -34.96
N HIS A 97 -35.97 -12.88 -35.03
CA HIS A 97 -36.03 -13.89 -36.06
C HIS A 97 -36.26 -13.18 -37.41
N PHE A 98 -35.17 -12.82 -38.09
CA PHE A 98 -35.18 -12.48 -39.51
C PHE A 98 -35.85 -13.63 -40.28
N GLN A 99 -37.17 -13.52 -40.49
CA GLN A 99 -37.84 -14.22 -41.56
C GLN A 99 -37.41 -13.54 -42.86
N GLU A 100 -36.73 -14.34 -43.68
CA GLU A 100 -36.52 -14.13 -45.12
C GLU A 100 -35.53 -13.03 -45.53
N TYR A 101 -34.22 -13.25 -45.37
CA TYR A 101 -33.20 -13.02 -46.41
C TYR A 101 -31.94 -13.86 -46.08
N ARG A 102 -31.94 -15.14 -46.47
CA ARG A 102 -30.76 -16.02 -46.40
C ARG A 102 -29.79 -15.71 -47.54
N VAL A 103 -28.97 -14.67 -47.39
CA VAL A 103 -27.81 -14.42 -48.27
C VAL A 103 -26.50 -14.34 -47.48
N PHE A 104 -26.56 -14.02 -46.19
CA PHE A 104 -25.38 -13.90 -45.34
C PHE A 104 -25.40 -14.93 -44.20
N PRO A 105 -24.23 -15.43 -43.77
CA PRO A 105 -24.10 -16.18 -42.53
C PRO A 105 -24.67 -15.37 -41.35
N PRO A 106 -25.33 -16.00 -40.36
CA PRO A 106 -25.85 -15.30 -39.18
C PRO A 106 -24.83 -14.39 -38.49
N SER A 107 -23.56 -14.80 -38.47
CA SER A 107 -22.45 -14.02 -37.91
C SER A 107 -22.23 -12.66 -38.59
N GLU A 108 -22.48 -12.53 -39.91
CA GLU A 108 -22.29 -11.26 -40.63
C GLU A 108 -23.45 -10.27 -40.36
N VAL A 109 -24.67 -10.79 -40.18
CA VAL A 109 -25.84 -9.98 -39.81
C VAL A 109 -25.73 -9.53 -38.35
N GLU A 110 -25.33 -10.44 -37.46
CA GLU A 110 -25.08 -10.14 -36.05
C GLU A 110 -23.93 -9.15 -35.88
N GLU A 111 -22.80 -9.31 -36.59
CA GLU A 111 -21.69 -8.35 -36.62
C GLU A 111 -22.21 -6.93 -36.87
N SER A 112 -22.96 -6.73 -37.95
CA SER A 112 -23.47 -5.41 -38.33
C SER A 112 -24.35 -4.77 -37.25
N ALA A 113 -25.20 -5.56 -36.59
CA ALA A 113 -26.16 -5.07 -35.60
C ALA A 113 -25.48 -4.64 -34.28
N PHE A 114 -24.48 -5.38 -33.80
CA PHE A 114 -23.77 -5.04 -32.56
C PHE A 114 -22.93 -3.77 -32.72
N TRP A 115 -22.18 -3.69 -33.81
CA TRP A 115 -21.43 -2.50 -34.16
C TRP A 115 -22.38 -1.31 -34.31
N GLN A 116 -23.41 -1.42 -35.15
CA GLN A 116 -24.38 -0.34 -35.38
C GLN A 116 -25.06 0.11 -34.08
N GLY A 117 -25.46 -0.80 -33.20
CA GLY A 117 -26.06 -0.45 -31.90
C GLY A 117 -25.12 0.36 -31.02
N ILE A 118 -23.81 0.07 -31.02
CA ILE A 118 -22.81 0.89 -30.31
C ILE A 118 -22.76 2.31 -30.92
N TRP A 119 -22.73 2.41 -32.25
CA TRP A 119 -22.71 3.70 -32.95
C TRP A 119 -23.95 4.55 -32.65
N GLU A 120 -25.13 3.94 -32.72
CA GLU A 120 -26.42 4.59 -32.42
C GLU A 120 -26.47 5.07 -30.96
N ALA A 121 -26.09 4.22 -30.01
CA ALA A 121 -26.02 4.58 -28.60
C ALA A 121 -25.08 5.77 -28.33
N VAL A 122 -23.90 5.80 -28.97
CA VAL A 122 -22.97 6.94 -28.81
C VAL A 122 -23.52 8.22 -29.43
N GLU A 123 -24.19 8.15 -30.58
CA GLU A 123 -24.79 9.32 -31.24
C GLU A 123 -26.01 9.87 -30.48
N GLU A 124 -26.83 8.99 -29.90
CA GLU A 124 -28.00 9.35 -29.10
C GLU A 124 -27.59 10.04 -27.79
N HIS A 125 -26.70 9.39 -27.02
CA HIS A 125 -26.36 9.85 -25.66
C HIS A 125 -25.22 10.88 -25.61
N LYS A 126 -24.39 10.97 -26.66
CA LYS A 126 -23.24 11.89 -26.78
C LYS A 126 -22.37 11.95 -25.50
N PRO A 127 -21.89 10.79 -25.01
CA PRO A 127 -21.22 10.70 -23.72
C PRO A 127 -19.87 11.41 -23.71
N GLU A 128 -19.44 11.84 -22.53
CA GLU A 128 -18.08 12.29 -22.24
C GLU A 128 -17.24 11.12 -21.68
N ARG A 129 -17.88 10.21 -20.94
CA ARG A 129 -17.31 8.94 -20.48
C ARG A 129 -18.09 7.76 -21.03
N LEU A 130 -17.40 6.80 -21.63
CA LEU A 130 -17.99 5.58 -22.17
C LEU A 130 -17.33 4.34 -21.58
N VAL A 131 -18.12 3.38 -21.10
CA VAL A 131 -17.68 2.01 -20.83
C VAL A 131 -18.30 1.05 -21.83
N LEU A 132 -17.50 0.13 -22.36
CA LEU A 132 -17.97 -1.03 -23.14
C LEU A 132 -17.52 -2.33 -22.46
N ASP A 133 -18.48 -3.13 -21.97
CA ASP A 133 -18.21 -4.32 -21.14
C ASP A 133 -18.95 -5.59 -21.61
N PRO A 134 -18.24 -6.68 -21.98
CA PRO A 134 -16.83 -6.76 -22.37
C PRO A 134 -16.67 -6.53 -23.88
N VAL A 135 -15.59 -5.87 -24.30
CA VAL A 135 -15.26 -5.68 -25.73
C VAL A 135 -14.89 -6.99 -26.43
N THR A 136 -14.51 -8.02 -25.67
CA THR A 136 -14.04 -9.30 -26.19
C THR A 136 -15.16 -10.07 -26.89
N LEU A 137 -16.43 -9.87 -26.53
CA LEU A 137 -17.55 -10.50 -27.23
C LEU A 137 -17.62 -10.08 -28.71
N LEU A 138 -17.17 -8.87 -29.05
CA LEU A 138 -17.15 -8.41 -30.45
C LEU A 138 -16.20 -9.23 -31.32
N LYS A 139 -15.19 -9.87 -30.73
CA LYS A 139 -14.29 -10.79 -31.43
C LYS A 139 -15.03 -12.07 -31.82
N ASP A 140 -15.77 -12.66 -30.89
CA ASP A 140 -16.56 -13.88 -31.13
C ASP A 140 -17.65 -13.67 -32.18
N LEU A 141 -18.16 -12.44 -32.28
CA LEU A 141 -19.16 -12.02 -33.26
C LEU A 141 -18.55 -11.60 -34.61
N SER A 142 -17.23 -11.51 -34.71
CA SER A 142 -16.55 -11.14 -35.95
C SER A 142 -16.21 -12.39 -36.78
N PRO A 143 -16.38 -12.38 -38.11
CA PRO A 143 -16.07 -13.52 -38.97
C PRO A 143 -14.62 -13.98 -38.90
N ASP A 144 -13.71 -13.02 -38.74
CA ASP A 144 -12.29 -13.26 -38.58
C ASP A 144 -11.61 -12.11 -37.80
N LEU A 145 -10.36 -12.35 -37.38
CA LEU A 145 -9.58 -11.39 -36.62
C LEU A 145 -9.27 -10.11 -37.40
N TYR A 146 -9.17 -10.16 -38.73
CA TYR A 146 -8.91 -8.96 -39.52
C TYR A 146 -10.13 -8.02 -39.50
N GLN A 147 -11.34 -8.54 -39.65
CA GLN A 147 -12.59 -7.78 -39.54
C GLN A 147 -12.72 -7.16 -38.14
N PHE A 148 -12.53 -7.96 -37.09
CA PHE A 148 -12.55 -7.50 -35.69
C PHE A 148 -11.60 -6.31 -35.49
N ARG A 149 -10.32 -6.47 -35.87
CA ARG A 149 -9.29 -5.44 -35.71
C ARG A 149 -9.64 -4.16 -36.47
N ARG A 150 -10.11 -4.29 -37.71
CA ARG A 150 -10.49 -3.14 -38.55
C ARG A 150 -11.66 -2.37 -37.92
N ASN A 151 -12.69 -3.07 -37.47
CA ASN A 151 -13.89 -2.43 -36.90
C ASN A 151 -13.57 -1.81 -35.54
N LEU A 152 -12.76 -2.47 -34.71
CA LEU A 152 -12.29 -1.93 -33.43
C LEU A 152 -11.46 -0.64 -33.64
N LEU A 153 -10.55 -0.61 -34.61
CA LEU A 153 -9.77 0.59 -34.94
C LEU A 153 -10.67 1.74 -35.42
N ARG A 154 -11.71 1.44 -36.21
CA ARG A 154 -12.71 2.42 -36.64
C ARG A 154 -13.50 2.97 -35.47
N LEU A 155 -13.94 2.11 -34.55
CA LEU A 155 -14.64 2.52 -33.33
C LEU A 155 -13.76 3.44 -32.49
N VAL A 156 -12.53 3.05 -32.21
CA VAL A 156 -11.62 3.89 -31.39
C VAL A 156 -11.30 5.21 -32.08
N GLY A 157 -11.08 5.22 -33.40
CA GLY A 157 -10.93 6.46 -34.16
C GLY A 157 -12.16 7.37 -34.08
N PHE A 158 -13.36 6.78 -34.17
CA PHE A 158 -14.64 7.48 -34.05
C PHE A 158 -14.86 8.10 -32.66
N LEU A 159 -14.52 7.37 -31.59
CA LEU A 159 -14.64 7.80 -30.19
C LEU A 159 -13.63 8.91 -29.85
N ASN A 160 -12.35 8.67 -30.18
CA ASN A 160 -11.28 9.65 -29.96
C ASN A 160 -11.53 10.93 -30.77
N GLY A 161 -12.05 10.82 -32.00
CA GLY A 161 -12.42 11.97 -32.84
C GLY A 161 -13.52 12.86 -32.25
N ARG A 162 -14.40 12.29 -31.41
CA ARG A 162 -15.42 13.01 -30.63
C ARG A 162 -14.94 13.45 -29.24
N ARG A 163 -13.66 13.21 -28.90
CA ARG A 163 -13.07 13.46 -27.58
C ARG A 163 -13.81 12.73 -26.45
N ILE A 164 -14.37 11.56 -26.74
CA ILE A 164 -14.96 10.69 -25.73
C ILE A 164 -13.82 9.96 -25.01
N THR A 165 -13.83 9.97 -23.68
CA THR A 165 -12.89 9.15 -22.90
C THR A 165 -13.54 7.79 -22.72
N THR A 166 -12.87 6.72 -23.11
CA THR A 166 -13.47 5.38 -23.19
C THR A 166 -12.69 4.37 -22.37
N VAL A 167 -13.41 3.52 -21.62
CA VAL A 167 -12.88 2.30 -21.01
C VAL A 167 -13.48 1.09 -21.72
N LEU A 168 -12.61 0.29 -22.32
CA LEU A 168 -12.95 -1.01 -22.89
C LEU A 168 -12.60 -2.07 -21.86
N VAL A 169 -13.55 -2.93 -21.50
CA VAL A 169 -13.31 -4.03 -20.56
C VAL A 169 -12.98 -5.30 -21.33
N ALA A 170 -11.88 -5.98 -20.97
CA ALA A 170 -11.42 -7.18 -21.65
C ALA A 170 -10.92 -8.26 -20.69
N GLU A 171 -10.90 -9.49 -21.19
CA GLU A 171 -10.27 -10.63 -20.51
C GLU A 171 -8.78 -10.76 -20.88
N PRO A 172 -7.93 -11.35 -20.02
CA PRO A 172 -6.48 -11.38 -20.24
C PRO A 172 -6.07 -12.16 -21.49
N GLY A 173 -6.74 -13.29 -21.77
CA GLY A 173 -6.42 -14.15 -22.92
C GLY A 173 -6.43 -13.39 -24.24
N ASP A 174 -7.44 -12.55 -24.46
CA ASP A 174 -7.56 -11.75 -25.69
C ASP A 174 -6.48 -10.67 -25.83
N VAL A 175 -5.96 -10.16 -24.71
CA VAL A 175 -4.90 -9.14 -24.73
C VAL A 175 -3.53 -9.76 -24.99
N GLU A 176 -3.29 -10.93 -24.39
CA GLU A 176 -2.02 -11.66 -24.48
C GLU A 176 -1.85 -12.37 -25.83
N GLU A 177 -2.91 -13.01 -26.34
CA GLU A 177 -2.89 -13.70 -27.62
C GLU A 177 -2.85 -12.72 -28.80
N GLU A 178 -3.62 -11.62 -28.74
CA GLU A 178 -3.91 -10.90 -29.98
C GLU A 178 -3.08 -9.65 -30.23
N ARG A 179 -2.35 -9.12 -29.25
CA ARG A 179 -1.59 -7.85 -29.26
C ARG A 179 -2.39 -6.61 -29.71
N THR A 180 -3.50 -6.73 -30.45
CA THR A 180 -4.23 -5.64 -31.07
C THR A 180 -5.01 -4.84 -30.05
N LEU A 181 -5.66 -5.48 -29.08
CA LEU A 181 -6.28 -4.78 -27.96
C LEU A 181 -5.26 -3.90 -27.22
N ALA A 182 -4.06 -4.44 -26.98
CA ALA A 182 -2.96 -3.69 -26.37
C ALA A 182 -2.38 -2.58 -27.27
N LEU A 183 -2.49 -2.71 -28.61
CA LEU A 183 -2.02 -1.69 -29.56
C LEU A 183 -3.01 -0.54 -29.71
N VAL A 184 -4.30 -0.83 -29.67
CA VAL A 184 -5.41 0.11 -29.85
C VAL A 184 -5.59 1.00 -28.63
N GLY A 185 -5.47 0.45 -27.41
CA GLY A 185 -5.58 1.24 -26.18
C GLY A 185 -4.44 2.26 -26.04
N ASP A 186 -4.80 3.52 -25.77
CA ASP A 186 -3.85 4.54 -25.35
C ASP A 186 -3.26 4.24 -23.97
N GLY A 187 -4.01 3.55 -23.12
CA GLY A 187 -3.49 2.97 -21.89
C GLY A 187 -4.05 1.59 -21.58
N VAL A 188 -3.33 0.84 -20.75
CA VAL A 188 -3.72 -0.52 -20.31
C VAL A 188 -3.60 -0.60 -18.79
N ILE A 189 -4.71 -0.98 -18.16
CA ILE A 189 -4.89 -1.11 -16.73
C ILE A 189 -5.22 -2.57 -16.46
N ARG A 190 -4.31 -3.29 -15.83
CA ARG A 190 -4.48 -4.71 -15.54
C ARG A 190 -4.88 -4.92 -14.10
N LEU A 191 -6.00 -5.59 -13.89
CA LEU A 191 -6.45 -6.10 -12.60
C LEU A 191 -6.04 -7.56 -12.46
N THR A 192 -5.31 -7.87 -11.40
CA THR A 192 -4.87 -9.22 -11.08
C THR A 192 -5.52 -9.71 -9.80
N ARG A 193 -5.71 -11.02 -9.72
CA ARG A 193 -6.14 -11.73 -8.51
C ARG A 193 -5.23 -12.94 -8.37
N THR A 194 -4.51 -13.01 -7.26
CA THR A 194 -3.58 -14.10 -6.98
C THR A 194 -3.91 -14.73 -5.64
N VAL A 195 -4.09 -16.05 -5.65
CA VAL A 195 -4.18 -16.88 -4.44
C VAL A 195 -2.83 -17.56 -4.27
N GLY A 196 -2.10 -17.21 -3.22
CA GLY A 196 -0.82 -17.83 -2.89
C GLY A 196 -1.03 -19.03 -1.94
N PRO A 197 -0.18 -20.07 -2.00
CA PRO A 197 -0.30 -21.23 -1.09
C PRO A 197 -0.09 -20.86 0.39
N SER A 198 0.61 -19.77 0.68
CA SER A 198 0.85 -19.21 2.02
C SER A 198 -0.14 -18.10 2.42
N ARG A 199 -1.03 -17.69 1.51
CA ARG A 199 -1.95 -16.56 1.71
C ARG A 199 -3.18 -16.97 2.48
N LEU A 200 -3.45 -16.28 3.59
CA LEU A 200 -4.75 -16.36 4.26
C LEU A 200 -5.86 -15.61 3.52
N THR A 201 -5.48 -14.64 2.67
CA THR A 201 -6.42 -13.85 1.87
C THR A 201 -5.92 -13.68 0.44
N GLU A 202 -6.81 -13.68 -0.54
CA GLU A 202 -6.43 -13.37 -1.92
C GLU A 202 -5.84 -11.95 -2.05
N LEU A 203 -4.83 -11.83 -2.92
CA LEU A 203 -4.28 -10.54 -3.29
C LEU A 203 -4.96 -10.05 -4.56
N ARG A 204 -5.59 -8.88 -4.49
CA ARG A 204 -6.03 -8.14 -5.66
C ARG A 204 -5.11 -6.96 -5.87
N ALA A 205 -4.73 -6.69 -7.12
CA ALA A 205 -3.90 -5.54 -7.45
C ALA A 205 -4.28 -4.95 -8.81
N VAL A 206 -3.89 -3.69 -9.01
CA VAL A 206 -3.94 -3.00 -10.29
C VAL A 206 -2.53 -2.66 -10.74
N ALA A 207 -2.24 -2.86 -12.02
CA ALA A 207 -1.00 -2.44 -12.66
C ALA A 207 -1.34 -1.53 -13.84
N VAL A 208 -0.63 -0.42 -13.97
CA VAL A 208 -0.66 0.38 -15.19
C VAL A 208 0.46 -0.14 -16.09
N GLU A 209 0.13 -0.79 -17.19
CA GLU A 209 1.15 -1.38 -18.09
C GLU A 209 1.60 -0.38 -19.15
N LYS A 210 0.71 0.56 -19.49
CA LYS A 210 0.89 1.49 -20.60
C LYS A 210 0.06 2.74 -20.37
N MET A 211 0.66 3.90 -20.62
CA MET A 211 -0.03 5.18 -20.81
C MET A 211 0.70 5.97 -21.91
N ARG A 212 0.11 6.06 -23.11
CA ARG A 212 0.71 6.84 -24.20
C ARG A 212 0.64 8.33 -23.89
N GLY A 213 1.75 9.03 -24.05
CA GLY A 213 1.81 10.48 -23.83
C GLY A 213 1.78 10.92 -22.36
N SER A 214 1.97 9.98 -21.41
CA SER A 214 2.06 10.27 -19.98
C SER A 214 2.91 9.23 -19.25
N GLY A 215 3.56 9.63 -18.15
CA GLY A 215 4.06 8.67 -17.17
C GLY A 215 2.94 8.04 -16.33
N TYR A 216 3.29 7.08 -15.49
CA TYR A 216 2.45 6.44 -14.48
C TYR A 216 3.36 5.86 -13.38
N LEU A 217 2.80 5.52 -12.21
CA LEU A 217 3.56 4.80 -11.18
C LEU A 217 3.73 3.33 -11.61
N PRO A 218 4.96 2.82 -11.76
CA PRO A 218 5.18 1.44 -12.13
C PRO A 218 4.94 0.48 -10.95
N GLY A 219 4.68 -0.77 -11.27
CA GLY A 219 4.54 -1.85 -10.28
C GLY A 219 3.11 -2.33 -10.08
N LEU A 220 2.95 -3.23 -9.11
CA LEU A 220 1.64 -3.73 -8.68
C LEU A 220 1.16 -2.86 -7.53
N HIS A 221 -0.02 -2.29 -7.67
CA HIS A 221 -0.68 -1.51 -6.61
C HIS A 221 -1.77 -2.37 -5.99
N PRO A 222 -1.62 -2.87 -4.75
CA PRO A 222 -2.66 -3.62 -4.07
C PRO A 222 -3.98 -2.85 -4.05
N LEU A 223 -5.10 -3.57 -4.06
CA LEU A 223 -6.41 -2.94 -3.95
C LEU A 223 -7.35 -3.77 -3.08
N ARG A 224 -8.33 -3.09 -2.49
CA ARG A 224 -9.48 -3.72 -1.83
C ARG A 224 -10.76 -3.34 -2.55
N ILE A 225 -11.72 -4.26 -2.52
CA ILE A 225 -13.10 -3.99 -2.88
C ILE A 225 -13.87 -3.93 -1.56
N THR A 226 -14.37 -2.75 -1.23
CA THR A 226 -15.11 -2.42 -0.01
C THR A 226 -16.58 -2.13 -0.36
N SER A 227 -17.42 -1.81 0.63
CA SER A 227 -18.77 -1.30 0.39
C SER A 227 -18.78 0.01 -0.44
N GLU A 228 -17.72 0.81 -0.31
CA GLU A 228 -17.55 2.06 -1.06
C GLU A 228 -16.85 1.83 -2.42
N GLY A 229 -16.63 0.57 -2.81
CA GLY A 229 -15.99 0.20 -4.08
C GLY A 229 -14.52 -0.11 -3.97
N ILE A 230 -13.81 0.07 -5.08
CA ILE A 230 -12.37 -0.14 -5.17
C ILE A 230 -11.64 0.99 -4.47
N VAL A 231 -10.68 0.61 -3.64
CA VAL A 231 -9.64 1.46 -3.06
C VAL A 231 -8.30 0.87 -3.49
N VAL A 232 -7.49 1.66 -4.18
CA VAL A 232 -6.14 1.29 -4.59
C VAL A 232 -5.15 1.84 -3.58
N PHE A 233 -4.14 1.05 -3.24
CA PHE A 233 -3.00 1.43 -2.40
C PHE A 233 -1.79 1.60 -3.32
N PRO A 234 -1.46 2.83 -3.75
CA PRO A 234 -0.41 3.05 -4.73
C PRO A 234 0.94 2.61 -4.19
N HIS A 235 1.70 1.92 -5.03
CA HIS A 235 3.03 1.47 -4.69
C HIS A 235 4.03 2.59 -4.91
N HIS A 236 4.69 3.03 -3.83
CA HIS A 236 5.71 4.07 -3.90
C HIS A 236 7.06 3.51 -3.56
N VAL A 237 8.05 3.86 -4.37
CA VAL A 237 9.46 3.67 -4.05
C VAL A 237 10.07 5.04 -3.80
N PHE A 238 10.50 5.28 -2.57
CA PHE A 238 11.09 6.54 -2.16
C PHE A 238 12.60 6.51 -2.34
N PRO A 239 13.19 7.54 -2.97
CA PRO A 239 14.64 7.66 -3.01
C PRO A 239 15.20 7.89 -1.60
N PRO A 240 16.47 7.55 -1.33
CA PRO A 240 17.13 7.92 -0.08
C PRO A 240 17.00 9.43 0.20
N SER A 241 16.74 9.79 1.45
CA SER A 241 16.58 11.20 1.84
C SER A 241 17.86 11.99 1.55
N ALA A 242 17.70 13.14 0.87
CA ALA A 242 18.76 14.12 0.69
C ALA A 242 18.89 15.07 1.90
N GLN A 243 17.92 15.07 2.81
CA GLN A 243 17.95 15.92 4.00
C GLN A 243 18.92 15.35 5.04
N LEU A 244 19.84 16.19 5.49
CA LEU A 244 20.72 15.84 6.59
C LEU A 244 19.91 15.79 7.89
N PRO A 245 20.11 14.77 8.74
CA PRO A 245 19.46 14.72 10.05
C PRO A 245 19.79 15.94 10.90
N SER A 246 18.87 16.33 11.79
CA SER A 246 19.14 17.39 12.76
C SER A 246 20.31 17.00 13.67
N LYS A 247 21.16 17.98 14.00
CA LYS A 247 22.20 17.83 15.02
C LYS A 247 21.63 17.81 16.44
N GLU A 248 20.46 18.41 16.65
CA GLU A 248 19.78 18.38 17.94
C GLU A 248 19.11 17.01 18.14
N GLY A 249 19.56 16.28 19.15
CA GLY A 249 19.07 14.96 19.50
C GLY A 249 17.77 15.02 20.31
N LEU A 250 16.87 14.08 20.02
CA LEU A 250 15.73 13.76 20.87
C LEU A 250 16.14 12.64 21.83
N GLY A 251 16.26 12.99 23.11
CA GLY A 251 16.49 12.03 24.18
C GLY A 251 15.30 11.10 24.44
N PHE A 252 15.60 9.95 25.05
CA PHE A 252 14.62 9.01 25.60
C PHE A 252 13.99 9.51 26.91
N GLY A 253 14.54 10.59 27.49
CA GLY A 253 14.11 11.08 28.80
C GLY A 253 14.58 10.14 29.92
N ILE A 254 15.71 9.48 29.71
CA ILE A 254 16.41 8.62 30.66
C ILE A 254 17.85 9.15 30.72
N PRO A 255 18.24 9.90 31.75
CA PRO A 255 19.50 10.64 31.77
C PRO A 255 20.73 9.81 31.40
N GLY A 256 20.88 8.62 31.97
CA GLY A 256 22.04 7.77 31.68
C GLY A 256 22.04 7.11 30.29
N LEU A 257 20.88 7.04 29.62
CA LEU A 257 20.81 6.62 28.21
C LEU A 257 21.03 7.81 27.27
N ASP A 258 20.50 8.98 27.63
CA ASP A 258 20.71 10.20 26.86
C ASP A 258 22.20 10.59 26.87
N GLU A 259 22.91 10.37 27.97
CA GLU A 259 24.36 10.49 28.06
C GLU A 259 25.10 9.46 27.18
N LEU A 260 24.69 8.19 27.22
CA LEU A 260 25.24 7.12 26.36
C LEU A 260 25.14 7.49 24.87
N LEU A 261 24.07 8.21 24.53
CA LEU A 261 23.72 8.65 23.19
C LEU A 261 24.03 10.13 22.94
N ASP A 262 24.87 10.80 23.73
CA ASP A 262 25.27 12.20 23.46
C ASP A 262 24.07 13.13 23.17
N GLY A 263 23.05 13.08 24.03
CA GLY A 263 21.80 13.86 23.91
C GLY A 263 20.65 13.15 23.19
N GLY A 264 20.81 11.89 22.77
CA GLY A 264 19.75 11.09 22.16
C GLY A 264 19.95 10.83 20.66
N VAL A 265 18.85 10.62 19.93
CA VAL A 265 18.87 10.30 18.50
C VAL A 265 18.45 11.51 17.66
N GLY A 266 19.11 11.74 16.53
CA GLY A 266 18.81 12.88 15.66
C GLY A 266 17.39 12.81 15.08
N MET A 267 16.75 13.95 14.86
CA MET A 267 15.45 13.99 14.19
C MET A 267 15.56 13.52 12.73
N GLY A 268 14.54 12.81 12.24
CA GLY A 268 14.53 12.25 10.89
C GLY A 268 15.44 11.04 10.69
N THR A 269 15.94 10.44 11.78
CA THR A 269 16.77 9.23 11.72
C THR A 269 15.97 7.96 11.97
N ALA A 270 16.50 6.83 11.49
CA ALA A 270 15.98 5.51 11.76
C ALA A 270 16.78 4.83 12.89
N THR A 271 16.11 4.39 13.95
CA THR A 271 16.73 3.74 15.11
C THR A 271 16.15 2.34 15.30
N VAL A 272 16.99 1.33 15.47
CA VAL A 272 16.57 -0.03 15.86
C VAL A 272 16.91 -0.31 17.31
N ILE A 273 15.96 -0.91 18.04
CA ILE A 273 16.14 -1.43 19.39
C ILE A 273 16.06 -2.95 19.32
N ALA A 274 17.21 -3.61 19.44
CA ALA A 274 17.35 -5.05 19.26
C ALA A 274 17.58 -5.78 20.60
N GLY A 275 17.08 -7.01 20.70
CA GLY A 275 17.36 -7.89 21.85
C GLY A 275 16.37 -9.05 22.01
N PRO A 276 16.62 -9.95 22.98
CA PRO A 276 15.76 -11.11 23.21
C PRO A 276 14.38 -10.70 23.75
N ALA A 277 13.43 -11.63 23.72
CA ALA A 277 12.09 -11.42 24.26
C ALA A 277 12.13 -10.99 25.75
N GLY A 278 11.23 -10.09 26.14
CA GLY A 278 11.08 -9.62 27.53
C GLY A 278 12.19 -8.70 28.07
N VAL A 279 13.24 -8.40 27.31
CA VAL A 279 14.37 -7.58 27.79
C VAL A 279 14.03 -6.09 27.99
N GLY A 280 12.88 -5.63 27.48
CA GLY A 280 12.38 -4.26 27.67
C GLY A 280 12.39 -3.38 26.42
N LYS A 281 12.52 -3.95 25.22
CA LYS A 281 12.58 -3.23 23.93
C LYS A 281 11.38 -2.31 23.71
N SER A 282 10.17 -2.88 23.73
CA SER A 282 8.91 -2.16 23.54
C SER A 282 8.70 -1.10 24.62
N THR A 283 9.10 -1.39 25.86
CA THR A 283 9.02 -0.44 26.99
C THR A 283 9.94 0.76 26.77
N LEU A 284 11.16 0.52 26.29
CA LEU A 284 12.12 1.58 25.97
C LEU A 284 11.63 2.43 24.77
N GLY A 285 11.13 1.80 23.71
CA GLY A 285 10.54 2.50 22.57
C GLY A 285 9.33 3.35 22.97
N THR A 286 8.41 2.79 23.76
CA THR A 286 7.25 3.52 24.29
C THR A 286 7.69 4.73 25.12
N ARG A 287 8.78 4.62 25.90
CA ARG A 287 9.32 5.75 26.68
C ARG A 287 9.83 6.87 25.79
N PHE A 288 10.54 6.55 24.70
CA PHE A 288 10.95 7.52 23.70
C PHE A 288 9.75 8.22 23.06
N MET A 289 8.75 7.45 22.63
CA MET A 289 7.55 7.99 21.99
C MET A 289 6.76 8.93 22.92
N ALA A 290 6.66 8.59 24.20
CA ALA A 290 6.05 9.46 25.21
C ALA A 290 6.87 10.74 25.44
N GLU A 291 8.20 10.65 25.48
CA GLU A 291 9.08 11.82 25.62
C GLU A 291 8.99 12.76 24.41
N ALA A 292 8.97 12.20 23.19
CA ALA A 292 8.75 12.94 21.95
C ALA A 292 7.43 13.74 22.03
N ALA A 293 6.33 13.07 22.37
CA ALA A 293 5.01 13.67 22.47
C ALA A 293 4.95 14.77 23.54
N ARG A 294 5.64 14.60 24.68
CA ARG A 294 5.74 15.64 25.72
C ARG A 294 6.51 16.88 25.25
N LYS A 295 7.49 16.71 24.36
CA LYS A 295 8.25 17.80 23.74
C LYS A 295 7.56 18.42 22.52
N GLY A 296 6.28 18.12 22.31
CA GLY A 296 5.50 18.67 21.20
C GLY A 296 5.73 17.99 19.85
N LEU A 297 6.35 16.80 19.85
CA LEU A 297 6.55 15.98 18.65
C LEU A 297 5.54 14.82 18.68
N PRO A 298 4.33 14.99 18.11
CA PRO A 298 3.29 13.97 18.19
C PRO A 298 3.73 12.67 17.52
N GLY A 299 3.35 11.53 18.09
CA GLY A 299 3.83 10.23 17.65
C GLY A 299 2.73 9.19 17.46
N VAL A 300 3.06 8.12 16.73
CA VAL A 300 2.21 6.94 16.57
C VAL A 300 3.02 5.65 16.77
N ILE A 301 2.46 4.71 17.52
CA ILE A 301 3.02 3.37 17.75
C ILE A 301 2.15 2.37 16.99
N TYR A 302 2.75 1.63 16.06
CA TYR A 302 2.12 0.51 15.38
C TYR A 302 2.54 -0.81 16.04
N THR A 303 1.57 -1.54 16.58
CA THR A 303 1.77 -2.81 17.28
C THR A 303 1.26 -3.97 16.43
N PHE A 304 2.15 -4.88 16.07
CA PHE A 304 1.87 -6.06 15.23
C PHE A 304 1.66 -7.33 16.05
N GLU A 305 2.17 -7.37 17.28
CA GLU A 305 2.13 -8.55 18.15
C GLU A 305 1.16 -8.38 19.33
N GLU A 306 1.17 -7.20 19.96
CA GLU A 306 0.37 -6.93 21.15
C GLU A 306 -0.82 -6.01 20.83
N PRO A 307 -1.99 -6.20 21.48
CA PRO A 307 -3.09 -5.25 21.35
C PRO A 307 -2.75 -3.92 22.05
N PRO A 308 -3.27 -2.77 21.55
CA PRO A 308 -2.99 -1.44 22.11
C PRO A 308 -3.26 -1.33 23.62
N ALA A 309 -4.30 -2.01 24.12
CA ALA A 309 -4.63 -2.02 25.54
C ALA A 309 -3.49 -2.55 26.42
N THR A 310 -2.75 -3.57 25.96
CA THR A 310 -1.61 -4.13 26.71
C THR A 310 -0.44 -3.15 26.77
N VAL A 311 -0.12 -2.51 25.64
CA VAL A 311 0.94 -1.50 25.58
C VAL A 311 0.60 -0.30 26.46
N ILE A 312 -0.66 0.16 26.41
CA ILE A 312 -1.15 1.28 27.23
C ILE A 312 -1.08 0.94 28.71
N ALA A 313 -1.62 -0.23 29.12
CA ALA A 313 -1.62 -0.65 30.53
C ALA A 313 -0.19 -0.77 31.08
N ARG A 314 0.73 -1.36 30.30
CA ARG A 314 2.15 -1.47 30.65
C ARG A 314 2.81 -0.10 30.80
N GLY A 315 2.55 0.82 29.86
CA GLY A 315 3.08 2.17 29.91
C GLY A 315 2.55 2.99 31.10
N GLN A 316 1.28 2.82 31.45
CA GLN A 316 0.67 3.46 32.63
C GLN A 316 1.25 2.92 33.93
N ALA A 317 1.41 1.60 34.06
CA ALA A 317 1.98 0.97 35.25
C ALA A 317 3.43 1.43 35.54
N LEU A 318 4.16 1.86 34.52
CA LEU A 318 5.54 2.35 34.63
C LEU A 318 5.65 3.88 34.66
N GLY A 319 4.52 4.61 34.69
CA GLY A 319 4.50 6.08 34.64
C GLY A 319 5.00 6.68 33.32
N ILE A 320 5.06 5.87 32.26
CA ILE A 320 5.51 6.30 30.92
C ILE A 320 4.38 7.00 30.18
N LEU A 321 3.19 6.38 30.20
CA LEU A 321 1.99 6.86 29.52
C LEU A 321 0.99 7.41 30.53
N ASP A 322 0.41 8.55 30.22
CA ASP A 322 -0.63 9.18 31.01
C ASP A 322 -1.88 9.43 30.15
N ARG A 323 -3.00 9.75 30.82
CA ARG A 323 -4.28 9.98 30.13
C ARG A 323 -4.26 11.22 29.23
N ASP A 324 -3.43 12.21 29.54
CA ASP A 324 -3.33 13.44 28.75
C ASP A 324 -2.66 13.17 27.40
N LEU A 325 -1.55 12.43 27.37
CA LEU A 325 -0.86 12.04 26.14
C LEU A 325 -1.75 11.29 25.16
N LEU A 326 -2.56 10.36 25.67
CA LEU A 326 -3.48 9.55 24.87
C LEU A 326 -4.74 10.35 24.50
N GLY A 327 -5.35 11.05 25.47
CA GLY A 327 -6.61 11.78 25.30
C GLY A 327 -6.48 13.03 24.42
N SER A 328 -5.33 13.71 24.46
CA SER A 328 -5.03 14.83 23.55
C SER A 328 -4.67 14.38 22.13
N GLY A 329 -4.56 13.07 21.89
CA GLY A 329 -4.14 12.53 20.61
C GLY A 329 -2.67 12.79 20.28
N ARG A 330 -1.84 13.31 21.20
CA ARG A 330 -0.40 13.55 20.97
C ARG A 330 0.39 12.25 20.78
N LEU A 331 -0.07 11.16 21.37
CA LEU A 331 0.47 9.82 21.13
C LEU A 331 -0.67 8.83 20.83
N LYS A 332 -0.62 8.19 19.66
CA LYS A 332 -1.59 7.17 19.24
C LYS A 332 -0.94 5.78 19.30
N VAL A 333 -1.71 4.76 19.69
CA VAL A 333 -1.29 3.35 19.64
C VAL A 333 -2.28 2.60 18.76
N MET A 334 -1.80 2.00 17.69
CA MET A 334 -2.60 1.34 16.65
C MET A 334 -2.17 -0.10 16.50
N SER A 335 -3.14 -1.02 16.43
CA SER A 335 -2.85 -2.42 16.12
C SER A 335 -2.83 -2.63 14.62
N ILE A 336 -1.87 -3.43 14.14
CA ILE A 336 -1.80 -3.90 12.77
C ILE A 336 -1.94 -5.42 12.76
N SER A 337 -2.87 -5.93 11.95
CA SER A 337 -2.97 -7.37 11.71
C SER A 337 -2.02 -7.76 10.57
N PRO A 338 -0.90 -8.45 10.86
CA PRO A 338 0.10 -8.74 9.83
C PRO A 338 -0.43 -9.67 8.73
N LEU A 339 -1.43 -10.49 9.04
CA LEU A 339 -1.94 -11.53 8.15
C LEU A 339 -2.96 -11.05 7.12
N THR A 340 -3.43 -9.81 7.25
CA THR A 340 -4.51 -9.27 6.41
C THR A 340 -4.15 -7.98 5.69
N LEU A 341 -3.07 -7.31 6.10
CA LEU A 341 -2.71 -5.97 5.62
C LEU A 341 -1.73 -6.04 4.45
N TYR A 342 -1.96 -5.26 3.40
CA TYR A 342 -0.99 -5.12 2.32
C TYR A 342 0.14 -4.14 2.70
N PRO A 343 1.39 -4.32 2.21
CA PRO A 343 2.49 -3.38 2.44
C PRO A 343 2.15 -1.93 2.11
N ASP A 344 1.56 -1.70 0.94
CA ASP A 344 1.21 -0.37 0.46
C ASP A 344 0.01 0.20 1.23
N GLU A 345 -0.87 -0.67 1.74
CA GLU A 345 -1.94 -0.27 2.66
C GLU A 345 -1.35 0.19 4.00
N PHE A 346 -0.35 -0.51 4.54
CA PHE A 346 0.37 -0.05 5.72
C PHE A 346 1.09 1.27 5.48
N LEU A 347 1.78 1.40 4.35
CA LEU A 347 2.45 2.64 3.96
C LEU A 347 1.46 3.79 3.85
N GLN A 348 0.27 3.58 3.29
CA GLN A 348 -0.77 4.60 3.24
C GLN A 348 -1.26 5.01 4.64
N LEU A 349 -1.43 4.06 5.56
CA LEU A 349 -1.76 4.37 6.96
C LEU A 349 -0.67 5.23 7.62
N VAL A 350 0.60 4.91 7.38
CA VAL A 350 1.72 5.72 7.89
C VAL A 350 1.74 7.11 7.25
N ARG A 351 1.51 7.20 5.93
CA ARG A 351 1.44 8.48 5.21
C ARG A 351 0.33 9.36 5.75
N HIS A 352 -0.86 8.81 5.97
CA HIS A 352 -1.99 9.55 6.54
C HIS A 352 -1.62 10.14 7.91
N GLU A 353 -1.05 9.34 8.81
CA GLU A 353 -0.63 9.83 10.12
C GLU A 353 0.48 10.90 10.02
N VAL A 354 1.44 10.76 9.11
CA VAL A 354 2.54 11.72 8.96
C VAL A 354 2.10 13.02 8.27
N GLU A 355 1.30 12.93 7.22
CA GLU A 355 0.97 14.04 6.32
C GLU A 355 -0.29 14.78 6.74
N GLU A 356 -1.31 14.06 7.23
CA GLU A 356 -2.60 14.66 7.62
C GLU A 356 -2.66 14.90 9.13
N GLU A 357 -2.25 13.92 9.94
CA GLU A 357 -2.25 14.04 11.41
C GLU A 357 -0.95 14.69 11.97
N GLY A 358 0.02 14.97 11.10
CA GLY A 358 1.23 15.71 11.44
C GLY A 358 2.22 14.98 12.37
N ARG A 359 2.19 13.63 12.41
CA ARG A 359 3.11 12.85 13.26
C ARG A 359 4.58 13.10 12.91
N LYS A 360 5.40 13.26 13.95
CA LYS A 360 6.86 13.52 13.90
C LYS A 360 7.70 12.38 14.48
N ALA A 361 7.06 11.40 15.11
CA ALA A 361 7.71 10.16 15.53
C ALA A 361 6.83 8.95 15.16
N VAL A 362 7.47 7.88 14.69
CA VAL A 362 6.78 6.61 14.35
C VAL A 362 7.53 5.46 14.99
N MET A 363 6.81 4.55 15.64
CA MET A 363 7.36 3.30 16.17
C MET A 363 6.70 2.09 15.53
N ILE A 364 7.51 1.14 15.08
CA ILE A 364 7.10 -0.14 14.50
C ILE A 364 7.49 -1.25 15.47
N ASP A 365 6.49 -1.84 16.13
CA ASP A 365 6.66 -2.89 17.12
C ASP A 365 5.84 -4.15 16.75
N SER A 366 6.41 -5.17 16.12
CA SER A 366 7.83 -5.44 15.92
C SER A 366 8.17 -5.55 14.43
N LEU A 367 9.47 -5.51 14.13
CA LEU A 367 10.01 -5.82 12.80
C LEU A 367 9.67 -7.26 12.37
N ARG A 368 9.49 -8.19 13.31
CA ARG A 368 9.04 -9.56 13.02
C ARG A 368 7.60 -9.58 12.53
N GLY A 369 6.70 -8.89 13.24
CA GLY A 369 5.31 -8.73 12.82
C GLY A 369 5.21 -7.99 11.48
N TYR A 370 6.02 -6.95 11.28
CA TYR A 370 6.14 -6.28 9.99
C TYR A 370 6.60 -7.25 8.90
N SER A 371 7.65 -8.04 9.15
CA SER A 371 8.16 -9.05 8.20
C SER A 371 7.08 -10.03 7.77
N LEU A 372 6.26 -10.53 8.70
CA LEU A 372 5.16 -11.43 8.38
C LEU A 372 4.14 -10.79 7.44
N ALA A 373 3.88 -9.49 7.58
CA ALA A 373 3.00 -8.75 6.68
C ALA A 373 3.62 -8.51 5.29
N MET A 374 4.95 -8.46 5.20
CA MET A 374 5.68 -8.14 3.96
C MET A 374 6.15 -9.38 3.18
N GLU A 375 6.21 -10.56 3.81
CA GLU A 375 6.90 -11.77 3.32
C GLU A 375 6.53 -12.15 1.88
N GLU A 376 5.26 -11.98 1.53
CA GLU A 376 4.75 -12.39 0.22
C GLU A 376 4.82 -11.29 -0.85
N TYR A 377 5.35 -10.13 -0.49
CA TYR A 377 5.39 -8.92 -1.32
C TYR A 377 6.82 -8.42 -1.56
N GLY A 378 7.83 -9.24 -1.24
CA GLY A 378 9.23 -8.94 -1.47
C GLY A 378 10.08 -9.05 -0.21
N SER A 379 11.26 -8.45 -0.25
CA SER A 379 12.20 -8.54 0.86
C SER A 379 11.84 -7.57 1.99
N LEU A 380 11.87 -8.05 3.23
CA LEU A 380 11.83 -7.22 4.44
C LEU A 380 12.80 -6.04 4.36
N VAL A 381 13.99 -6.26 3.80
CA VAL A 381 15.02 -5.23 3.67
C VAL A 381 14.54 -4.10 2.77
N THR A 382 13.92 -4.43 1.64
CA THR A 382 13.40 -3.44 0.69
C THR A 382 12.26 -2.63 1.32
N HIS A 383 11.32 -3.30 1.96
CA HIS A 383 10.18 -2.65 2.62
C HIS A 383 10.60 -1.77 3.81
N THR A 384 11.55 -2.23 4.62
CA THR A 384 12.08 -1.45 5.76
C THR A 384 12.87 -0.24 5.25
N HIS A 385 13.71 -0.42 4.23
CA HIS A 385 14.46 0.67 3.62
C HIS A 385 13.55 1.72 3.00
N ASN A 386 12.52 1.30 2.27
CA ASN A 386 11.57 2.20 1.62
C ASN A 386 10.80 3.04 2.66
N LEU A 387 10.31 2.41 3.74
CA LEU A 387 9.62 3.11 4.82
C LEU A 387 10.54 4.06 5.59
N ALA A 388 11.78 3.65 5.86
CA ALA A 388 12.78 4.50 6.50
C ALA A 388 13.14 5.71 5.63
N ALA A 389 13.31 5.52 4.32
CA ALA A 389 13.57 6.59 3.37
C ALA A 389 12.41 7.60 3.31
N TYR A 390 11.16 7.12 3.29
CA TYR A 390 9.96 7.95 3.37
C TYR A 390 9.94 8.79 4.65
N LEU A 391 10.05 8.16 5.82
CA LEU A 391 9.96 8.82 7.12
C LEU A 391 11.09 9.85 7.29
N GLY A 392 12.33 9.47 6.98
CA GLY A 392 13.47 10.36 7.03
C GLY A 392 13.36 11.53 6.04
N GLY A 393 12.84 11.30 4.84
CA GLY A 393 12.56 12.35 3.85
C GLY A 393 11.48 13.35 4.27
N ARG A 394 10.65 12.99 5.25
CA ARG A 394 9.65 13.87 5.89
C ARG A 394 10.11 14.42 7.25
N GLY A 395 11.37 14.19 7.63
CA GLY A 395 11.92 14.61 8.91
C GLY A 395 11.32 13.88 10.12
N VAL A 396 10.68 12.72 9.90
CA VAL A 396 10.04 11.92 10.95
C VAL A 396 11.04 10.94 11.55
N THR A 397 11.17 10.95 12.88
CA THR A 397 12.06 10.04 13.59
C THR A 397 11.40 8.68 13.76
N ALA A 398 12.08 7.62 13.35
CA ALA A 398 11.47 6.29 13.25
C ALA A 398 12.19 5.26 14.12
N LEU A 399 11.43 4.48 14.89
CA LEU A 399 11.93 3.43 15.79
C LEU A 399 11.41 2.06 15.36
N TRP A 400 12.29 1.08 15.26
CA TRP A 400 11.94 -0.32 15.03
C TRP A 400 12.33 -1.17 16.22
N ILE A 401 11.41 -2.04 16.65
CA ILE A 401 11.70 -3.07 17.65
C ILE A 401 12.07 -4.36 16.93
N ALA A 402 13.28 -4.85 17.16
CA ALA A 402 13.77 -6.08 16.57
C ALA A 402 14.01 -7.15 17.64
N GLU A 403 13.43 -8.32 17.46
CA GLU A 403 13.73 -9.49 18.29
C GLU A 403 14.99 -10.17 17.77
N THR A 404 15.87 -10.59 18.68
CA THR A 404 17.01 -11.46 18.36
C THR A 404 16.72 -12.86 18.89
N GLU A 405 16.66 -13.87 18.02
CA GLU A 405 16.30 -15.24 18.40
C GLU A 405 17.34 -15.92 19.28
N ARG A 406 18.61 -15.47 19.22
CA ARG A 406 19.72 -16.07 19.96
C ARG A 406 20.09 -15.27 21.21
N ILE A 407 20.09 -15.95 22.35
CA ILE A 407 20.66 -15.46 23.64
C ILE A 407 22.21 -15.58 23.60
N THR A 408 22.76 -16.50 22.80
CA THR A 408 24.19 -16.78 22.62
C THR A 408 24.54 -17.04 21.14
N GLY A 409 25.71 -16.59 20.68
CA GLY A 409 26.20 -16.78 19.30
C GLY A 409 26.34 -15.48 18.49
N GLU A 410 27.12 -15.56 17.40
CA GLU A 410 27.54 -14.42 16.57
C GLU A 410 26.40 -13.44 16.29
N LEU A 411 26.60 -12.20 16.73
CA LEU A 411 25.71 -11.09 16.47
C LEU A 411 25.54 -10.96 14.97
N SER A 412 24.31 -11.03 14.53
CA SER A 412 23.99 -10.57 13.21
C SER A 412 22.70 -9.76 13.30
N LEU A 413 22.82 -8.44 13.53
CA LEU A 413 21.87 -7.49 12.93
C LEU A 413 21.79 -7.69 11.39
N THR A 414 22.77 -8.42 10.85
CA THR A 414 22.88 -9.06 9.54
C THR A 414 22.00 -10.31 9.32
N GLU A 415 21.43 -10.98 10.34
CA GLU A 415 20.55 -12.17 10.15
C GLU A 415 19.25 -11.76 9.45
N LEU A 416 18.76 -10.56 9.74
CA LEU A 416 17.65 -9.92 9.03
C LEU A 416 18.14 -9.07 7.83
N GLY A 417 19.46 -8.90 7.64
CA GLY A 417 20.04 -8.11 6.56
C GLY A 417 19.76 -6.60 6.59
N VAL A 418 19.13 -6.06 7.64
CA VAL A 418 18.61 -4.67 7.67
C VAL A 418 19.50 -3.65 8.39
N SER A 419 20.61 -4.05 9.01
CA SER A 419 21.48 -3.16 9.82
C SER A 419 21.94 -1.87 9.10
N PHE A 420 22.10 -1.93 7.78
CA PHE A 420 22.54 -0.78 6.98
C PHE A 420 21.45 0.29 6.82
N VAL A 421 20.18 -0.07 7.02
CA VAL A 421 19.02 0.84 6.93
C VAL A 421 18.99 1.81 8.09
N PHE A 422 19.36 1.36 9.29
CA PHE A 422 19.26 2.15 10.51
C PHE A 422 20.47 3.06 10.72
N ASP A 423 20.25 4.30 11.14
CA ASP A 423 21.30 5.23 11.54
C ASP A 423 21.82 4.91 12.95
N ASN A 424 20.92 4.47 13.83
CA ASN A 424 21.25 4.14 15.21
C ASN A 424 20.81 2.71 15.55
N ALA A 425 21.62 2.00 16.34
CA ALA A 425 21.29 0.66 16.82
C ALA A 425 21.58 0.55 18.32
N LEU A 426 20.54 0.25 19.09
CA LEU A 426 20.61 -0.04 20.52
C LEU A 426 20.45 -1.54 20.73
N LEU A 427 21.34 -2.13 21.52
CA LEU A 427 21.30 -3.54 21.87
C LEU A 427 20.96 -3.71 23.35
N LEU A 428 19.90 -4.46 23.63
CA LEU A 428 19.52 -4.89 24.97
C LEU A 428 19.82 -6.38 25.12
N ARG A 429 20.44 -6.77 26.24
CA ARG A 429 20.72 -8.19 26.53
C ARG A 429 20.53 -8.52 28.00
N TYR A 430 20.28 -9.80 28.25
CA TYR A 430 20.44 -10.39 29.57
C TYR A 430 21.92 -10.73 29.78
N VAL A 431 22.43 -10.39 30.95
CA VAL A 431 23.81 -10.69 31.37
C VAL A 431 23.75 -11.34 32.74
N GLU A 432 24.53 -12.40 32.93
CA GLU A 432 24.72 -12.98 34.25
C GLU A 432 25.84 -12.24 34.98
N GLU A 433 25.52 -11.68 36.14
CA GLU A 433 26.48 -11.01 37.00
C GLU A 433 26.27 -11.47 38.44
N LYS A 434 27.30 -12.07 39.05
CA LYS A 434 27.27 -12.55 40.45
C LYS A 434 26.06 -13.45 40.76
N GLY A 435 25.71 -14.35 39.83
CA GLY A 435 24.58 -15.28 39.97
C GLY A 435 23.20 -14.63 39.79
N GLN A 436 23.13 -13.41 39.28
CA GLN A 436 21.88 -12.72 38.96
C GLN A 436 21.80 -12.40 37.47
N VAL A 437 20.61 -12.59 36.89
CA VAL A 437 20.33 -12.16 35.52
C VAL A 437 19.93 -10.69 35.55
N ILE A 438 20.79 -9.84 35.01
CA ILE A 438 20.54 -8.40 34.85
C ILE A 438 20.27 -8.06 33.38
N ARG A 439 19.67 -6.89 33.15
CA ARG A 439 19.53 -6.33 31.80
C ARG A 439 20.63 -5.29 31.57
N ALA A 440 21.22 -5.32 30.39
CA ALA A 440 22.25 -4.38 29.97
C ALA A 440 21.88 -3.77 28.62
N ILE A 441 22.29 -2.52 28.41
CA ILE A 441 22.06 -1.74 27.19
C ILE A 441 23.38 -1.16 26.69
N GLY A 442 23.57 -1.19 25.38
CA GLY A 442 24.71 -0.57 24.71
C GLY A 442 24.32 0.02 23.35
N CYS A 443 25.07 1.03 22.91
CA CYS A 443 24.93 1.62 21.57
C CYS A 443 25.89 0.91 20.61
N LEU A 444 25.35 0.15 19.65
CA LEU A 444 26.13 -0.55 18.64
C LEU A 444 26.59 0.38 17.51
N LYS A 445 25.72 1.31 17.13
CA LYS A 445 25.90 2.19 15.98
C LYS A 445 25.20 3.50 16.26
N LYS A 446 25.85 4.61 15.94
CA LYS A 446 25.26 5.94 15.84
C LYS A 446 25.89 6.67 14.68
N ARG A 447 25.09 7.07 13.69
CA ARG A 447 25.60 7.70 12.47
C ARG A 447 25.85 9.20 12.65
N THR A 448 25.12 9.84 13.55
CA THR A 448 25.20 11.28 13.84
C THR A 448 25.59 11.52 15.30
N GLY A 449 26.61 12.36 15.51
CA GLY A 449 27.15 12.63 16.84
C GLY A 449 28.06 11.52 17.37
N LYS A 450 28.52 11.66 18.61
CA LYS A 450 29.32 10.62 19.27
C LYS A 450 28.40 9.62 19.95
N SER A 451 28.88 8.40 20.15
CA SER A 451 28.26 7.41 21.04
C SER A 451 29.30 6.88 22.01
N SER A 452 28.90 6.65 23.25
CA SER A 452 29.73 5.91 24.20
C SER A 452 29.79 4.44 23.79
N SER A 453 30.98 3.83 23.88
CA SER A 453 31.17 2.39 23.74
C SER A 453 30.87 1.62 25.04
N GLU A 454 30.42 2.33 26.09
CA GLU A 454 30.06 1.72 27.36
C GLU A 454 28.82 0.83 27.25
N ILE A 455 28.78 -0.16 28.13
CA ILE A 455 27.61 -0.99 28.37
C ILE A 455 27.09 -0.61 29.75
N ARG A 456 25.82 -0.24 29.86
CA ARG A 456 25.23 0.23 31.12
C ARG A 456 24.10 -0.70 31.57
N ARG A 457 23.85 -0.77 32.88
CA ARG A 457 22.76 -1.56 33.42
C ARG A 457 21.42 -0.88 33.13
N LEU A 458 20.44 -1.65 32.65
CA LEU A 458 19.07 -1.23 32.45
C LEU A 458 18.19 -1.80 33.57
N GLN A 459 17.53 -0.93 34.31
CA GLN A 459 16.58 -1.31 35.36
C GLN A 459 15.17 -0.88 34.95
N ILE A 460 14.22 -1.81 35.08
CA ILE A 460 12.79 -1.53 34.93
C ILE A 460 12.20 -1.68 36.32
N THR A 461 11.78 -0.57 36.92
CA THR A 461 11.18 -0.54 38.27
C THR A 461 9.77 0.05 38.18
N PRO A 462 8.96 -0.04 39.25
CA PRO A 462 7.67 0.66 39.30
C PRO A 462 7.77 2.18 39.14
N GLN A 463 8.96 2.75 39.38
CA GLN A 463 9.25 4.18 39.18
C GLN A 463 9.74 4.50 37.75
N GLY A 464 9.71 3.52 36.84
CA GLY A 464 10.07 3.66 35.44
C GLY A 464 11.40 3.02 35.05
N LEU A 465 11.96 3.47 33.94
CA LEU A 465 13.22 2.99 33.38
C LEU A 465 14.39 3.78 33.95
N ARG A 466 15.46 3.09 34.35
CA ARG A 466 16.74 3.69 34.74
C ARG A 466 17.89 3.04 33.97
N VAL A 467 18.78 3.86 33.45
CA VAL A 467 20.05 3.44 32.84
C VAL A 467 21.17 4.14 33.59
N GLY A 468 22.18 3.38 34.03
CA GLY A 468 23.32 3.94 34.77
C GLY A 468 24.06 2.91 35.60
N GLY A 469 24.84 3.41 36.56
CA GLY A 469 25.83 2.64 37.31
C GLY A 469 27.21 2.68 36.64
N GLU A 470 28.20 2.01 37.25
CA GLU A 470 29.51 1.83 36.62
C GLU A 470 29.36 1.06 35.30
N PRO A 471 30.16 1.38 34.26
CA PRO A 471 30.19 0.62 33.03
C PRO A 471 30.36 -0.88 33.32
N LEU A 472 29.48 -1.69 32.75
CA LEU A 472 29.52 -3.14 32.95
C LEU A 472 30.66 -3.71 32.11
N HIS A 473 31.58 -4.41 32.75
CA HIS A 473 32.62 -5.16 32.05
C HIS A 473 32.09 -6.54 31.67
N VAL A 474 31.46 -6.63 30.49
CA VAL A 474 30.83 -7.85 29.98
C VAL A 474 31.54 -8.28 28.69
N PRO A 475 32.62 -9.08 28.79
CA PRO A 475 33.33 -9.56 27.60
C PRO A 475 32.39 -10.36 26.70
N GLY A 476 32.41 -10.05 25.41
CA GLY A 476 31.51 -10.67 24.45
C GLY A 476 30.06 -10.17 24.53
N PHE A 477 29.79 -9.01 25.14
CA PHE A 477 28.44 -8.42 25.17
C PHE A 477 27.82 -8.30 23.78
N PHE A 478 28.61 -7.91 22.79
CA PHE A 478 28.16 -7.85 21.41
C PHE A 478 28.11 -9.26 20.80
N THR A 479 29.15 -10.08 20.91
CA THR A 479 29.19 -11.40 20.26
C THR A 479 28.30 -12.48 20.89
N GLY A 480 27.83 -12.29 22.13
CA GLY A 480 27.05 -13.27 22.89
C GLY A 480 27.86 -14.49 23.33
N ILE A 481 29.18 -14.41 23.17
CA ILE A 481 30.12 -15.48 23.50
C ILE A 481 31.09 -14.87 24.49
N ALA A 482 31.02 -15.31 25.75
CA ALA A 482 32.05 -14.99 26.72
C ALA A 482 33.39 -15.54 26.18
N PRO A 483 34.47 -14.75 26.15
CA PRO A 483 35.77 -15.24 25.74
C PRO A 483 36.15 -16.42 26.63
N ALA A 484 36.75 -17.45 26.00
CA ALA A 484 37.29 -18.57 26.75
C ALA A 484 38.20 -18.00 27.85
N ARG A 485 37.93 -18.35 29.11
CA ARG A 485 38.85 -18.01 30.19
C ARG A 485 40.18 -18.68 29.85
N GLU A 486 41.21 -17.90 29.57
CA GLU A 486 42.58 -18.40 29.61
C GLU A 486 42.82 -18.88 31.04
N THR A 487 42.80 -20.20 31.22
CA THR A 487 43.26 -20.84 32.45
C THR A 487 44.78 -20.71 32.45
N GLY A 488 45.28 -19.66 33.10
CA GLY A 488 46.68 -19.50 33.46
C GLY A 488 47.06 -20.40 34.64
#